data_AF-A0A956LEB9-F1
#
_entry.id   AF-A0A956LEB9-F1
#
_cell.length_a   1.000
_cell.length_b   1.000
_cell.length_c   1.000
_cell.angle_alpha   90.00
_cell.angle_beta   90.00
_cell.angle_gamma   90.00
#
_symmetry.space_group_name_H-M   'P 1'
#
loop_
_entity.id
_entity.type
_entity.pdbx_description
1 polymer ?
#
loop_
_entity_poly.entity_id
_entity_poly.type
_entity_poly.pdbx_seq_one_letter_code
_entity_poly.pdbx_strand_id
1 'polypeptide(L)'
;MIDVDGQGPEAPMTVQCDMDTDEGGWTLIGSLVNGDGRKWNSLPALTDASAFGALDTYTSGDYKSPGWALVSAQHLLVRTEDYAVGWTFDLLAGSSFGDWIVSGYDMQACSSEFVGGTPQFAEGLSDQQQLIFDIVVRPLDTNCSCFPGCNENALIGFVFPACCWTYGLGNTPAGQGTWSSHDHSMPKATSLTRQVCNGGYPCNPAGSINGGVTCYDTSCKTSYASVWVR
;
A
#
# COMPACT_ATOMS: atom_id res chain seq x y z
N MET A 1 -7.18 -10.56 -20.34
CA MET A 1 -7.64 -11.54 -19.33
C MET A 1 -6.44 -12.35 -18.91
N ILE A 2 -6.38 -12.72 -17.63
CA ILE A 2 -5.39 -13.66 -17.10
C ILE A 2 -6.11 -14.87 -16.53
N ASP A 3 -5.48 -16.03 -16.65
CA ASP A 3 -5.92 -17.28 -16.07
C ASP A 3 -4.74 -17.78 -15.21
N VAL A 4 -4.95 -17.79 -13.90
CA VAL A 4 -3.88 -17.97 -12.91
C VAL A 4 -3.61 -19.45 -12.60
N ASP A 5 -4.54 -20.34 -12.91
CA ASP A 5 -4.41 -21.78 -12.67
C ASP A 5 -4.59 -22.64 -13.95
N GLY A 6 -4.92 -22.01 -15.08
CA GLY A 6 -4.87 -22.57 -16.42
C GLY A 6 -6.04 -23.49 -16.75
N GLN A 7 -6.01 -24.73 -16.28
CA GLN A 7 -7.17 -25.64 -16.39
C GLN A 7 -7.77 -25.96 -15.02
N GLY A 8 -7.42 -25.18 -14.01
CA GLY A 8 -7.92 -25.33 -12.66
C GLY A 8 -9.34 -24.78 -12.49
N PRO A 9 -9.83 -24.74 -11.24
CA PRO A 9 -11.19 -24.29 -10.94
C PRO A 9 -11.39 -22.77 -11.00
N GLU A 10 -10.33 -21.95 -10.99
CA GLU A 10 -10.45 -20.50 -10.99
C GLU A 10 -10.84 -19.98 -12.38
N ALA A 11 -11.80 -19.07 -12.43
CA ALA A 11 -12.23 -18.50 -13.69
C ALA A 11 -11.21 -17.47 -14.20
N PRO A 12 -10.99 -17.35 -15.53
CA PRO A 12 -10.20 -16.26 -16.09
C PRO A 12 -10.77 -14.90 -15.68
N MET A 13 -9.89 -13.97 -15.33
CA MET A 13 -10.26 -12.64 -14.87
C MET A 13 -9.82 -11.55 -15.85
N THR A 14 -10.66 -10.53 -16.00
CA THR A 14 -10.30 -9.32 -16.77
C THR A 14 -9.47 -8.41 -15.87
N VAL A 15 -8.33 -7.97 -16.40
CA VAL A 15 -7.37 -7.12 -15.69
C VAL A 15 -6.94 -5.98 -16.59
N GLN A 16 -6.45 -4.91 -15.97
CA GLN A 16 -5.70 -3.88 -16.64
C GLN A 16 -4.21 -4.19 -16.52
N CYS A 17 -3.51 -4.07 -17.64
CA CYS A 17 -2.07 -4.25 -17.73
C CYS A 17 -1.40 -2.92 -18.08
N ASP A 18 -0.35 -2.57 -17.35
CA ASP A 18 0.59 -1.51 -17.73
C ASP A 18 1.82 -2.18 -18.35
N MET A 19 2.02 -1.87 -19.64
CA MET A 19 3.05 -2.47 -20.49
C MET A 19 4.23 -1.52 -20.74
N ASP A 20 4.24 -0.34 -20.12
CA ASP A 20 5.21 0.71 -20.39
C ASP A 20 6.04 1.08 -19.15
N THR A 21 5.40 1.14 -17.97
CA THR A 21 6.07 1.53 -16.73
C THR A 21 7.15 0.52 -16.36
N ASP A 22 8.39 0.99 -16.22
CA ASP A 22 9.52 0.17 -15.77
C ASP A 22 9.67 -1.16 -16.55
N GLU A 23 9.65 -1.10 -17.88
CA GLU A 23 9.66 -2.29 -18.79
C GLU A 23 8.33 -3.07 -18.87
N GLY A 24 7.30 -2.65 -18.13
CA GLY A 24 5.94 -3.16 -18.25
C GLY A 24 5.68 -4.50 -17.55
N GLY A 25 4.56 -5.12 -17.91
CA GLY A 25 4.10 -6.40 -17.36
C GLY A 25 3.33 -6.28 -16.05
N TRP A 26 3.01 -5.06 -15.62
CA TRP A 26 2.30 -4.81 -14.37
C TRP A 26 0.81 -5.11 -14.51
N THR A 27 0.27 -5.88 -13.59
CA THR A 27 -1.15 -6.24 -13.51
C THR A 27 -1.81 -5.51 -12.35
N LEU A 28 -2.88 -4.76 -12.63
CA LEU A 28 -3.69 -4.11 -11.57
C LEU A 28 -4.45 -5.17 -10.77
N ILE A 29 -4.24 -5.22 -9.47
CA ILE A 29 -4.91 -6.15 -8.55
C ILE A 29 -5.88 -5.47 -7.58
N GLY A 30 -5.74 -4.15 -7.39
CA GLY A 30 -6.70 -3.38 -6.63
C GLY A 30 -6.39 -1.90 -6.57
N SER A 31 -7.34 -1.13 -6.05
CA SER A 31 -7.20 0.29 -5.74
C SER A 31 -8.03 0.65 -4.51
N LEU A 32 -7.50 1.61 -3.77
CA LEU A 32 -8.09 2.21 -2.60
C LEU A 32 -8.42 3.65 -2.96
N VAL A 33 -9.68 4.07 -2.81
CA VAL A 33 -10.14 5.43 -3.11
C VAL A 33 -10.70 6.04 -1.85
N ASN A 34 -10.34 7.30 -1.57
CA ASN A 34 -10.91 8.00 -0.44
C ASN A 34 -12.27 8.62 -0.81
N GLY A 35 -13.27 8.47 0.07
CA GLY A 35 -14.56 9.15 -0.05
C GLY A 35 -15.65 8.46 -0.88
N ASP A 36 -15.44 7.24 -1.38
CA ASP A 36 -16.42 6.48 -2.18
C ASP A 36 -17.24 5.45 -1.37
N GLY A 37 -16.87 5.23 -0.11
CA GLY A 37 -17.54 4.29 0.78
C GLY A 37 -16.65 3.07 1.04
N ARG A 38 -16.21 2.98 2.29
CA ARG A 38 -15.05 2.18 2.70
C ARG A 38 -15.20 0.67 2.51
N LYS A 39 -14.27 0.03 1.79
CA LYS A 39 -14.24 -1.44 1.61
C LYS A 39 -12.97 -2.11 2.15
N TRP A 40 -11.86 -1.38 2.25
CA TRP A 40 -10.58 -1.88 2.76
C TRP A 40 -10.50 -1.77 4.28
N ASN A 41 -11.50 -2.33 4.95
CA ASN A 41 -11.75 -2.15 6.38
C ASN A 41 -11.69 -3.44 7.19
N SER A 42 -11.14 -4.51 6.63
CA SER A 42 -10.97 -5.77 7.35
C SER A 42 -9.72 -6.49 6.87
N LEU A 43 -9.16 -7.37 7.72
CA LEU A 43 -8.04 -8.21 7.30
C LEU A 43 -8.43 -9.07 6.08
N PRO A 44 -9.60 -9.74 6.03
CA PRO A 44 -10.04 -10.46 4.82
C PRO A 44 -10.04 -9.61 3.56
N ALA A 45 -10.52 -8.35 3.62
CA ALA A 45 -10.49 -7.45 2.46
C ALA A 45 -9.06 -7.26 1.90
N LEU A 46 -8.02 -7.37 2.74
CA LEU A 46 -6.61 -7.22 2.36
C LEU A 46 -5.89 -8.56 2.12
N THR A 47 -6.52 -9.72 2.36
CA THR A 47 -5.82 -11.02 2.28
C THR A 47 -6.52 -12.07 1.43
N ASP A 48 -7.84 -12.00 1.27
CA ASP A 48 -8.59 -13.03 0.54
C ASP A 48 -8.76 -12.72 -0.96
N ALA A 49 -9.37 -13.66 -1.70
CA ALA A 49 -9.67 -13.51 -3.12
C ALA A 49 -11.04 -12.85 -3.41
N SER A 50 -11.75 -12.33 -2.39
CA SER A 50 -13.02 -11.65 -2.61
C SER A 50 -12.80 -10.40 -3.46
N ALA A 51 -13.71 -10.18 -4.41
CA ALA A 51 -13.65 -9.08 -5.35
C ALA A 51 -14.75 -8.05 -5.08
N PHE A 52 -14.46 -6.79 -5.40
CA PHE A 52 -15.43 -5.71 -5.34
C PHE A 52 -15.03 -4.55 -6.26
N GLY A 53 -15.99 -3.67 -6.54
CA GLY A 53 -15.78 -2.54 -7.44
C GLY A 53 -15.75 -2.93 -8.91
N ALA A 54 -15.32 -1.99 -9.75
CA ALA A 54 -15.27 -2.15 -11.19
C ALA A 54 -13.94 -1.63 -11.74
N LEU A 55 -13.40 -2.35 -12.72
CA LEU A 55 -12.09 -2.06 -13.30
C LEU A 55 -12.05 -0.70 -14.02
N ASP A 56 -13.14 -0.31 -14.69
CA ASP A 56 -13.24 0.94 -15.43
C ASP A 56 -13.31 2.18 -14.54
N THR A 57 -13.57 2.02 -13.24
CA THR A 57 -13.67 3.11 -12.27
C THR A 57 -12.58 3.05 -11.18
N TYR A 58 -11.51 2.26 -11.34
CA TYR A 58 -10.54 1.99 -10.26
C TYR A 58 -9.86 3.25 -9.66
N THR A 59 -9.84 4.38 -10.37
CA THR A 59 -9.31 5.67 -9.86
C THR A 59 -10.34 6.55 -9.16
N SER A 60 -11.63 6.20 -9.24
CA SER A 60 -12.74 6.95 -8.64
C SER A 60 -13.66 6.11 -7.76
N GLY A 61 -13.42 4.80 -7.67
CA GLY A 61 -13.96 3.94 -6.63
C GLY A 61 -13.06 2.73 -6.35
N ASP A 62 -13.18 2.20 -5.14
CA ASP A 62 -12.49 1.02 -4.65
C ASP A 62 -12.70 -0.16 -5.59
N TYR A 63 -11.59 -0.76 -6.02
CA TYR A 63 -11.55 -1.94 -6.87
C TYR A 63 -10.66 -3.01 -6.26
N LYS A 64 -11.09 -4.26 -6.25
CA LYS A 64 -10.25 -5.41 -5.92
C LYS A 64 -10.59 -6.55 -6.86
N SER A 65 -9.58 -7.15 -7.46
CA SER A 65 -9.72 -8.38 -8.25
C SER A 65 -9.33 -9.61 -7.41
N PRO A 66 -9.77 -10.82 -7.79
CA PRO A 66 -9.27 -12.05 -7.18
C PRO A 66 -7.74 -12.17 -7.30
N GLY A 67 -7.13 -11.53 -8.30
CA GLY A 67 -5.69 -11.52 -8.51
C GLY A 67 -4.90 -10.99 -7.31
N TRP A 68 -5.52 -10.21 -6.42
CA TRP A 68 -4.90 -9.79 -5.15
C TRP A 68 -4.35 -10.98 -4.33
N ALA A 69 -5.09 -12.10 -4.29
CA ALA A 69 -4.71 -13.29 -3.54
C ALA A 69 -4.34 -14.49 -4.43
N LEU A 70 -4.46 -14.36 -5.75
CA LEU A 70 -4.25 -15.48 -6.69
C LEU A 70 -3.10 -15.26 -7.68
N VAL A 71 -2.69 -14.02 -7.95
CA VAL A 71 -1.55 -13.75 -8.85
C VAL A 71 -0.26 -13.80 -8.05
N SER A 72 0.49 -14.88 -8.21
CA SER A 72 1.89 -14.95 -7.79
C SER A 72 2.73 -13.94 -8.56
N ALA A 73 3.53 -13.16 -7.83
CA ALA A 73 4.36 -12.11 -8.41
C ALA A 73 5.69 -11.99 -7.66
N GLN A 74 6.64 -11.28 -8.25
CA GLN A 74 7.92 -10.95 -7.63
C GLN A 74 7.93 -9.50 -7.15
N HIS A 75 7.23 -8.62 -7.86
CA HIS A 75 7.37 -7.18 -7.70
C HIS A 75 6.05 -6.52 -7.32
N LEU A 76 6.16 -5.38 -6.63
CA LEU A 76 5.04 -4.55 -6.22
C LEU A 76 5.24 -3.14 -6.75
N LEU A 77 4.18 -2.57 -7.33
CA LEU A 77 4.12 -1.17 -7.73
C LEU A 77 2.88 -0.54 -7.09
N VAL A 78 3.09 0.59 -6.42
CA VAL A 78 2.01 1.42 -5.87
C VAL A 78 2.00 2.74 -6.63
N ARG A 79 0.83 3.11 -7.15
CA ARG A 79 0.64 4.31 -7.98
C ARG A 79 -0.52 5.16 -7.48
N THR A 80 -0.29 6.46 -7.34
CA THR A 80 -1.28 7.50 -7.01
C THR A 80 -1.50 8.39 -8.24
N GLU A 81 -2.27 9.48 -8.12
CA GLU A 81 -2.31 10.51 -9.18
C GLU A 81 -1.02 11.33 -9.31
N ASP A 82 -0.19 11.39 -8.25
CA ASP A 82 0.98 12.25 -8.18
C ASP A 82 2.28 11.50 -8.54
N TYR A 83 2.36 10.21 -8.18
CA TYR A 83 3.60 9.44 -8.27
C TYR A 83 3.36 7.93 -8.31
N ALA A 84 4.42 7.19 -8.64
CA ALA A 84 4.49 5.75 -8.45
C ALA A 84 5.81 5.34 -7.79
N VAL A 85 5.78 4.27 -7.00
CA VAL A 85 6.97 3.63 -6.40
C VAL A 85 6.90 2.12 -6.57
N GLY A 86 8.01 1.52 -7.01
CA GLY A 86 8.10 0.10 -7.32
C GLY A 86 9.25 -0.61 -6.60
N TRP A 87 8.95 -1.75 -6.00
CA TRP A 87 9.93 -2.68 -5.44
C TRP A 87 10.13 -3.83 -6.43
N THR A 88 11.27 -3.79 -7.12
CA THR A 88 11.60 -4.66 -8.26
C THR A 88 12.76 -5.62 -7.97
N PHE A 89 13.10 -5.80 -6.69
CA PHE A 89 14.00 -6.85 -6.22
C PHE A 89 13.24 -7.89 -5.39
N ASP A 90 12.38 -8.67 -6.06
CA ASP A 90 11.74 -9.88 -5.51
C ASP A 90 11.02 -9.70 -4.17
N LEU A 91 10.43 -8.53 -3.89
CA LEU A 91 9.70 -8.24 -2.64
C LEU A 91 8.69 -9.33 -2.27
N LEU A 92 7.91 -9.77 -3.26
CA LEU A 92 6.83 -10.73 -3.07
C LEU A 92 7.32 -12.18 -3.12
N ALA A 93 8.57 -12.42 -3.58
CA ALA A 93 9.20 -13.74 -3.62
C ALA A 93 8.33 -14.87 -4.24
N GLY A 94 7.50 -14.54 -5.23
CA GLY A 94 6.61 -15.49 -5.91
C GLY A 94 5.27 -15.74 -5.20
N SER A 95 4.97 -15.03 -4.12
CA SER A 95 3.67 -15.08 -3.44
C SER A 95 2.66 -14.11 -4.07
N SER A 96 1.37 -14.34 -3.82
CA SER A 96 0.36 -13.32 -4.07
C SER A 96 0.51 -12.17 -3.08
N PHE A 97 -0.02 -10.98 -3.41
CA PHE A 97 0.07 -9.87 -2.48
C PHE A 97 -0.70 -10.14 -1.18
N GLY A 98 -1.86 -10.81 -1.27
CA GLY A 98 -2.62 -11.29 -0.12
C GLY A 98 -1.83 -12.24 0.78
N ASP A 99 -1.17 -13.25 0.21
CA ASP A 99 -0.34 -14.20 0.97
C ASP A 99 0.89 -13.52 1.58
N TRP A 100 1.51 -12.59 0.84
CA TRP A 100 2.61 -11.79 1.34
C TRP A 100 2.21 -10.98 2.58
N ILE A 101 1.04 -10.32 2.54
CA ILE A 101 0.48 -9.62 3.70
C ILE A 101 0.27 -10.58 4.88
N VAL A 102 -0.34 -11.75 4.65
CA VAL A 102 -0.54 -12.76 5.70
C VAL A 102 0.79 -13.18 6.33
N SER A 103 1.84 -13.37 5.52
CA SER A 103 3.16 -13.78 6.01
C SER A 103 3.81 -12.74 6.94
N GLY A 104 3.56 -11.45 6.70
CA GLY A 104 4.06 -10.35 7.53
C GLY A 104 3.13 -9.91 8.66
N TYR A 105 1.90 -10.45 8.73
CA TYR A 105 0.89 -10.01 9.68
C TYR A 105 0.94 -10.82 10.99
N ASP A 106 1.47 -10.21 12.06
CA ASP A 106 1.33 -10.74 13.41
C ASP A 106 0.11 -10.12 14.10
N MET A 107 -0.89 -10.92 14.47
CA MET A 107 -2.09 -10.41 15.15
C MET A 107 -1.83 -9.97 16.61
N GLN A 108 -0.73 -10.41 17.23
CA GLN A 108 -0.39 -10.17 18.63
C GLN A 108 0.58 -9.00 18.80
N ALA A 109 1.38 -8.66 17.78
CA ALA A 109 2.38 -7.59 17.87
C ALA A 109 2.41 -6.65 16.66
N CYS A 110 2.73 -5.38 16.95
CA CYS A 110 3.12 -4.41 15.94
C CYS A 110 4.47 -4.75 15.33
N SER A 111 4.64 -4.44 14.04
CA SER A 111 5.95 -4.47 13.41
C SER A 111 6.67 -3.13 13.49
N SER A 112 7.97 -3.19 13.72
CA SER A 112 8.91 -2.08 13.48
C SER A 112 9.97 -2.49 12.46
N GLU A 113 9.72 -3.59 11.76
CA GLU A 113 10.63 -4.24 10.82
C GLU A 113 10.28 -3.82 9.40
N PHE A 114 11.24 -3.18 8.75
CA PHE A 114 11.19 -2.82 7.34
C PHE A 114 11.55 -4.03 6.49
N VAL A 115 10.70 -4.34 5.52
CA VAL A 115 10.82 -5.54 4.68
C VAL A 115 11.00 -5.23 3.20
N GLY A 116 10.78 -3.99 2.78
CA GLY A 116 10.86 -3.61 1.36
C GLY A 116 12.21 -3.06 0.92
N GLY A 117 12.89 -2.34 1.80
CA GLY A 117 13.97 -1.45 1.41
C GLY A 117 13.45 -0.26 0.59
N THR A 118 14.37 0.60 0.15
CA THR A 118 14.03 1.70 -0.77
C THR A 118 13.51 1.12 -2.09
N PRO A 119 12.39 1.63 -2.65
CA PRO A 119 11.91 1.24 -3.97
C PRO A 119 13.01 1.40 -5.02
N GLN A 120 13.11 0.48 -5.98
CA GLN A 120 14.07 0.58 -7.09
C GLN A 120 13.56 1.50 -8.20
N PHE A 121 12.24 1.62 -8.31
CA PHE A 121 11.57 2.46 -9.30
C PHE A 121 10.80 3.58 -8.61
N ALA A 122 10.86 4.79 -9.18
CA ALA A 122 9.98 5.89 -8.82
C ALA A 122 9.64 6.75 -10.05
N GLU A 123 8.39 7.21 -10.11
CA GLU A 123 7.89 8.16 -11.11
C GLU A 123 7.26 9.34 -10.36
N GLY A 124 7.49 10.57 -10.82
CA GLY A 124 6.89 11.76 -10.19
C GLY A 124 7.51 12.17 -8.84
N LEU A 125 8.57 11.48 -8.40
CA LEU A 125 9.32 11.79 -7.17
C LEU A 125 10.77 12.15 -7.49
N SER A 126 11.37 12.99 -6.64
CA SER A 126 12.82 13.15 -6.59
C SER A 126 13.49 11.96 -5.89
N ASP A 127 14.78 11.73 -6.18
CA ASP A 127 15.59 10.69 -5.51
C ASP A 127 15.52 10.82 -3.97
N GLN A 128 15.46 12.06 -3.45
CA GLN A 128 15.35 12.28 -2.01
C GLN A 128 14.00 11.83 -1.46
N GLN A 129 12.91 12.04 -2.19
CA GLN A 129 11.58 11.58 -1.79
C GLN A 129 11.46 10.06 -1.89
N GLN A 130 12.07 9.44 -2.90
CA GLN A 130 12.10 7.98 -3.04
C GLN A 130 12.73 7.30 -1.81
N LEU A 131 13.79 7.89 -1.24
CA LEU A 131 14.46 7.36 -0.03
C LEU A 131 13.57 7.31 1.22
N ILE A 132 12.43 8.01 1.22
CA ILE A 132 11.49 8.03 2.35
C ILE A 132 10.65 6.74 2.40
N PHE A 133 10.50 6.06 1.27
CA PHE A 133 9.66 4.88 1.16
C PHE A 133 10.39 3.62 1.62
N ASP A 134 9.65 2.78 2.34
CA ASP A 134 9.96 1.39 2.66
C ASP A 134 8.63 0.71 3.03
N ILE A 135 8.59 -0.59 3.27
CA ILE A 135 7.35 -1.31 3.57
C ILE A 135 7.42 -1.93 4.96
N VAL A 136 6.33 -1.77 5.71
CA VAL A 136 6.08 -2.48 6.96
C VAL A 136 4.65 -3.01 6.96
N VAL A 137 4.46 -4.30 7.27
CA VAL A 137 3.14 -4.88 7.51
C VAL A 137 2.78 -4.72 8.98
N ARG A 138 1.57 -4.23 9.25
CA ARG A 138 1.06 -3.88 10.59
C ARG A 138 2.05 -3.01 11.39
N PRO A 139 2.45 -1.84 10.85
CA PRO A 139 3.44 -0.99 11.46
C PRO A 139 3.01 -0.46 12.84
N LEU A 140 3.99 -0.32 13.73
CA LEU A 140 3.86 0.34 15.03
C LEU A 140 3.56 1.82 14.83
N ASP A 141 2.46 2.31 15.38
CA ASP A 141 2.33 3.73 15.66
C ASP A 141 2.88 4.02 17.04
N THR A 142 3.75 5.01 17.12
CA THR A 142 4.34 5.43 18.39
C THR A 142 3.32 6.13 19.30
N ASN A 143 2.21 6.64 18.74
CA ASN A 143 1.12 7.23 19.52
C ASN A 143 -0.01 6.24 19.87
N CYS A 144 0.00 5.04 19.28
CA CYS A 144 -0.93 3.97 19.58
C CYS A 144 -0.40 2.59 19.16
N SER A 145 -0.27 1.67 20.11
CA SER A 145 -0.01 0.26 19.83
C SER A 145 -1.07 -0.30 18.85
N CYS A 146 -0.65 -0.71 17.65
CA CYS A 146 -1.39 -1.21 16.49
C CYS A 146 -2.82 -1.75 16.70
N PHE A 147 -3.66 -1.65 15.65
CA PHE A 147 -5.09 -2.00 15.67
C PHE A 147 -5.52 -3.23 16.51
N PRO A 148 -6.71 -3.20 17.16
CA PRO A 148 -7.77 -2.17 17.09
C PRO A 148 -7.99 -1.33 18.37
N GLY A 149 -8.28 -0.01 18.24
CA GLY A 149 -8.72 0.84 19.37
C GLY A 149 -8.32 2.32 19.32
N CYS A 150 -7.37 2.72 18.47
CA CYS A 150 -7.00 4.14 18.30
C CYS A 150 -6.65 4.50 16.84
N ASN A 151 -6.29 5.76 16.63
CA ASN A 151 -6.30 6.46 15.35
C ASN A 151 -5.18 6.02 14.38
N GLU A 152 -5.46 6.22 13.08
CA GLU A 152 -4.50 6.57 12.02
C GLU A 152 -3.32 5.63 11.75
N ASN A 153 -3.62 4.38 11.42
CA ASN A 153 -2.62 3.44 10.93
C ASN A 153 -3.04 2.76 9.64
N ALA A 154 -2.06 2.53 8.78
CA ALA A 154 -2.19 1.67 7.62
C ALA A 154 -1.90 0.22 8.03
N LEU A 155 -2.58 -0.76 7.42
CA LEU A 155 -2.18 -2.17 7.55
C LEU A 155 -0.88 -2.43 6.80
N ILE A 156 -0.66 -1.74 5.68
CA ILE A 156 0.59 -1.77 4.92
C ILE A 156 1.14 -0.34 4.91
N GLY A 157 2.17 -0.08 5.69
CA GLY A 157 2.82 1.23 5.79
C GLY A 157 3.90 1.40 4.73
N PHE A 158 3.94 2.59 4.13
CA PHE A 158 4.88 2.98 3.08
C PHE A 158 5.74 4.20 3.43
N VAL A 159 5.16 5.14 4.20
CA VAL A 159 5.79 6.42 4.53
C VAL A 159 5.65 6.68 6.03
N PHE A 160 6.77 7.01 6.67
CA PHE A 160 6.90 7.04 8.13
C PHE A 160 7.45 8.40 8.59
N PRO A 161 6.65 9.24 9.26
CA PRO A 161 7.10 10.47 9.91
C PRO A 161 7.89 10.23 11.21
N ALA A 162 8.52 11.28 11.74
CA ALA A 162 9.32 11.23 12.98
C ALA A 162 8.53 10.76 14.20
N CYS A 163 7.28 11.20 14.32
CA CYS A 163 6.37 10.74 15.34
C CYS A 163 4.96 10.82 14.80
N CYS A 164 4.17 9.85 15.28
CA CYS A 164 2.76 9.67 14.99
C CYS A 164 2.49 9.36 13.50
N TRP A 165 1.60 8.39 13.28
CA TRP A 165 1.04 8.05 11.98
C TRP A 165 1.93 7.20 11.09
N THR A 166 1.26 6.27 10.40
CA THR A 166 1.85 5.43 9.37
C THR A 166 1.02 5.60 8.11
N TYR A 167 1.65 6.03 7.03
CA TYR A 167 0.95 6.31 5.79
C TYR A 167 1.01 5.13 4.85
N GLY A 168 -0.13 4.70 4.34
CA GLY A 168 -0.19 3.57 3.43
C GLY A 168 -1.61 3.07 3.13
N LEU A 169 -1.78 1.76 3.03
CA LEU A 169 -3.02 1.11 2.58
C LEU A 169 -3.76 0.41 3.73
N GLY A 170 -5.09 0.32 3.62
CA GLY A 170 -5.93 -0.37 4.60
C GLY A 170 -6.05 0.39 5.91
N ASN A 171 -6.42 1.66 5.84
CA ASN A 171 -6.36 2.59 6.97
C ASN A 171 -7.47 2.34 8.00
N THR A 172 -7.15 2.08 9.27
CA THR A 172 -8.13 1.88 10.37
C THR A 172 -9.13 0.73 10.23
N PRO A 173 -8.74 -0.54 9.97
CA PRO A 173 -9.66 -1.67 9.77
C PRO A 173 -10.58 -1.99 10.98
N ALA A 174 -10.51 -1.24 12.08
CA ALA A 174 -11.41 -1.39 13.22
C ALA A 174 -12.04 -0.09 13.72
N GLY A 175 -12.22 0.90 12.83
CA GLY A 175 -13.30 1.87 12.95
C GLY A 175 -13.22 2.88 14.10
N GLN A 176 -12.73 4.07 13.78
CA GLN A 176 -13.27 5.29 14.39
C GLN A 176 -14.09 6.06 13.34
N GLY A 177 -15.26 6.56 13.71
CA GLY A 177 -16.23 7.17 12.78
C GLY A 177 -15.70 8.40 12.02
N THR A 178 -14.73 9.13 12.56
CA THR A 178 -14.10 10.27 11.87
C THR A 178 -13.17 9.84 10.73
N TRP A 179 -12.72 8.58 10.75
CA TRP A 179 -11.69 8.02 9.87
C TRP A 179 -12.27 6.91 8.97
N SER A 180 -13.58 6.66 9.07
CA SER A 180 -14.30 5.65 8.30
C SER A 180 -14.48 6.00 6.83
N SER A 181 -14.03 7.17 6.37
CA SER A 181 -14.14 7.61 4.97
C SER A 181 -12.87 7.41 4.13
N HIS A 182 -11.80 6.85 4.71
CA HIS A 182 -10.53 6.71 4.00
C HIS A 182 -10.04 5.25 4.02
N ASP A 183 -9.80 4.72 2.83
CA ASP A 183 -9.23 3.39 2.63
C ASP A 183 -7.70 3.42 2.65
N HIS A 184 -7.11 4.57 2.31
CA HIS A 184 -5.65 4.78 2.35
C HIS A 184 -5.27 6.12 2.99
N SER A 185 -3.97 6.31 3.17
CA SER A 185 -3.40 7.54 3.70
C SER A 185 -2.16 8.01 2.94
N MET A 186 -1.95 7.50 1.72
CA MET A 186 -0.88 7.95 0.83
C MET A 186 -0.85 9.49 0.70
N PRO A 187 0.27 10.16 1.05
CA PRO A 187 0.39 11.61 0.94
C PRO A 187 0.58 12.04 -0.51
N LYS A 188 0.34 13.31 -0.83
CA LYS A 188 0.73 13.96 -2.09
C LYS A 188 2.23 14.11 -2.20
N ALA A 189 2.76 14.21 -3.42
CA ALA A 189 4.18 14.44 -3.64
C ALA A 189 4.69 15.71 -2.92
N THR A 190 3.87 16.76 -2.88
CA THR A 190 4.20 18.03 -2.19
C THR A 190 4.32 17.89 -0.67
N SER A 191 3.77 16.82 -0.09
CA SER A 191 3.83 16.51 1.34
C SER A 191 4.95 15.54 1.69
N LEU A 192 5.76 15.12 0.71
CA LEU A 192 6.91 14.26 0.90
C LEU A 192 8.18 15.12 0.96
N THR A 193 8.78 15.19 2.13
CA THR A 193 10.06 15.88 2.35
C THR A 193 10.99 14.95 3.12
N ARG A 194 12.16 14.67 2.55
CA ARG A 194 13.13 13.80 3.22
C ARG A 194 13.70 14.52 4.42
N GLN A 195 13.60 13.90 5.58
CA GLN A 195 14.37 14.26 6.74
C GLN A 195 15.34 13.10 7.05
N VAL A 196 16.63 13.44 7.14
CA VAL A 196 17.66 12.48 7.55
C VAL A 196 17.46 12.16 9.03
N CYS A 197 17.53 10.88 9.38
CA CYS A 197 17.43 10.39 10.73
C CYS A 197 18.53 9.36 11.00
N ASN A 198 18.78 9.11 12.28
CA ASN A 198 19.69 8.07 12.75
C ASN A 198 18.93 7.23 13.78
N GLY A 199 19.11 5.90 13.76
CA GLY A 199 18.52 4.99 14.74
C GLY A 199 17.65 3.92 14.10
N GLY A 200 16.77 3.33 14.91
CA GLY A 200 15.77 2.36 14.45
C GLY A 200 14.45 3.05 14.08
N TYR A 201 13.41 2.23 13.89
CA TYR A 201 12.05 2.65 13.58
C TYR A 201 11.59 3.91 14.37
N PRO A 202 10.99 4.92 13.73
CA PRO A 202 10.51 4.94 12.34
C PRO A 202 11.57 5.30 11.28
N CYS A 203 12.84 5.43 11.65
CA CYS A 203 13.92 5.67 10.68
C CYS A 203 14.14 4.43 9.81
N ASN A 204 13.88 4.55 8.50
CA ASN A 204 14.06 3.43 7.58
C ASN A 204 15.57 3.10 7.37
N PRO A 205 15.91 1.94 6.79
CA PRO A 205 17.30 1.54 6.54
C PRO A 205 18.08 2.52 5.65
N ALA A 206 17.40 3.36 4.87
CA ALA A 206 18.01 4.43 4.09
C ALA A 206 18.28 5.71 4.91
N GLY A 207 18.14 5.66 6.23
CA GLY A 207 18.38 6.78 7.15
C GLY A 207 17.40 7.93 6.94
N SER A 208 16.15 7.61 6.57
CA SER A 208 15.16 8.60 6.14
C SER A 208 13.80 8.39 6.81
N ILE A 209 13.11 9.52 7.01
CA ILE A 209 11.70 9.62 7.39
C ILE A 209 11.04 10.73 6.58
N ASN A 210 9.71 10.81 6.62
CA ASN A 210 8.99 11.96 6.11
C ASN A 210 9.01 13.10 7.13
N GLY A 211 9.70 14.20 6.80
CA GLY A 211 9.62 15.48 7.53
C GLY A 211 8.61 16.46 6.93
N GLY A 212 7.84 16.04 5.93
CA GLY A 212 6.85 16.87 5.25
C GLY A 212 5.56 17.07 6.06
N VAL A 213 4.59 17.76 5.44
CA VAL A 213 3.29 18.06 6.07
C VAL A 213 2.48 16.78 6.21
N THR A 214 2.11 16.50 7.45
CA THR A 214 1.27 15.39 7.85
C THR A 214 -0.16 15.87 8.10
N CYS A 215 -1.14 15.26 7.44
CA CYS A 215 -2.56 15.59 7.62
C CYS A 215 -3.46 14.40 7.26
N TYR A 216 -4.76 14.53 7.53
CA TYR A 216 -5.73 13.49 7.23
C TYR A 216 -6.78 13.84 6.18
N ASP A 217 -6.80 15.07 5.68
CA ASP A 217 -7.76 15.51 4.69
C ASP A 217 -7.17 15.51 3.27
N THR A 218 -8.00 15.90 2.30
CA THR A 218 -7.67 15.93 0.87
C THR A 218 -6.62 16.99 0.51
N SER A 219 -6.22 17.87 1.44
CA SER A 219 -5.17 18.85 1.17
C SER A 219 -3.80 18.18 0.98
N CYS A 220 -3.49 17.13 1.75
CA CYS A 220 -2.19 16.46 1.72
C CYS A 220 -2.22 15.00 1.28
N LYS A 221 -3.38 14.40 1.04
CA LYS A 221 -3.50 13.00 0.58
C LYS A 221 -3.87 12.91 -0.88
N THR A 222 -3.41 11.84 -1.51
CA THR A 222 -3.87 11.48 -2.83
C THR A 222 -5.33 11.00 -2.78
N SER A 223 -6.02 11.12 -3.90
CA SER A 223 -7.42 10.72 -4.08
C SER A 223 -7.57 9.21 -4.19
N TYR A 224 -6.56 8.54 -4.78
CA TYR A 224 -6.49 7.08 -4.83
C TYR A 224 -5.07 6.57 -4.62
N ALA A 225 -4.98 5.26 -4.37
CA ALA A 225 -3.76 4.47 -4.48
C ALA A 225 -4.10 3.13 -5.15
N SER A 226 -3.46 2.86 -6.28
CA SER A 226 -3.60 1.62 -7.05
C SER A 226 -2.41 0.70 -6.82
N VAL A 227 -2.66 -0.60 -6.79
CA VAL A 227 -1.70 -1.65 -6.45
C VAL A 227 -1.56 -2.59 -7.65
N TRP A 228 -0.32 -2.78 -8.06
CA TRP A 228 0.07 -3.53 -9.24
C TRP A 228 1.15 -4.54 -8.89
N VAL A 229 1.15 -5.67 -9.59
CA VAL A 229 2.13 -6.74 -9.39
C VAL A 229 2.64 -7.29 -10.72
N ARG A 230 3.85 -7.85 -10.73
CA ARG A 230 4.41 -8.60 -11.85
C ARG A 230 5.43 -9.65 -11.39
#